data_AF-A0A4V1FHI7-F1
#
_entry.id   AF-A0A4V1FHI7-F1
#
_cell.length_a   1.000
_cell.length_b   1.000
_cell.length_c   1.000
_cell.angle_alpha   90.00
_cell.angle_beta   90.00
_cell.angle_gamma   90.00
#
_symmetry.space_group_name_H-M   'P 1'
#
loop_
_entity.id
_entity.type
_entity.pdbx_description
1 polymer ?
#
loop_
_entity_poly.entity_id
_entity_poly.type
_entity_poly.pdbx_seq_one_letter_code
_entity_poly.pdbx_strand_id
1 'polypeptide(L)'
;MKFSWSVEGAPPSNPQDYIDRAEVVLKENGYSTHQTTTSLNDGRPLHYLGADGEGRPKIGLGSSALNTVLQLSSDCAEGNASDFG
;
A
#
# COMPACT_ATOMS: atom_id res chain seq x y z
N MET A 1 11.04 4.71 -14.15
CA MET A 1 9.62 4.52 -13.76
C MET A 1 9.02 5.86 -13.36
N LYS A 2 7.88 6.21 -13.95
CA LYS A 2 7.13 7.42 -13.59
C LYS A 2 6.04 6.98 -12.62
N PHE A 3 6.15 7.40 -11.36
CA PHE A 3 5.19 7.04 -10.32
C PHE A 3 3.98 7.98 -10.39
N SER A 4 2.81 7.40 -10.58
CA SER A 4 1.53 8.11 -10.60
C SER A 4 0.87 7.93 -9.23
N TRP A 5 0.73 9.02 -8.48
CA TRP A 5 -0.08 9.03 -7.26
C TRP A 5 -1.54 9.27 -7.66
N SER A 6 -2.45 8.39 -7.24
CA SER A 6 -3.90 8.67 -7.27
C SER A 6 -4.37 8.73 -5.83
N VAL A 7 -4.83 9.91 -5.40
CA VAL A 7 -5.48 10.12 -4.09
C VAL A 7 -6.98 10.06 -4.36
N GLU A 8 -7.52 8.86 -4.50
CA GLU A 8 -8.97 8.66 -4.54
C GLU A 8 -9.42 8.07 -3.20
N GLY A 9 -10.19 8.86 -2.45
CA GLY A 9 -10.83 8.43 -1.21
C GLY A 9 -10.97 9.57 -0.23
N ALA A 10 -12.20 9.86 0.20
CA ALA A 10 -12.42 10.64 1.41
C ALA A 10 -11.60 9.99 2.55
N PRO A 11 -10.95 10.78 3.43
CA PRO A 11 -10.22 10.22 4.55
C PRO A 11 -11.17 9.29 5.33
N PRO A 12 -10.76 8.04 5.60
CA PRO A 12 -11.60 7.13 6.36
C PRO A 12 -11.87 7.73 7.74
N SER A 13 -13.09 7.56 8.27
CA SER A 13 -13.43 8.01 9.63
C SER A 13 -12.51 7.40 10.68
N ASN A 14 -12.01 6.18 10.42
CA ASN A 14 -10.94 5.53 11.17
C ASN A 14 -9.90 4.96 10.18
N PRO A 15 -8.65 5.46 10.20
CA PRO A 15 -7.56 4.95 9.37
C PRO A 15 -7.26 3.46 9.53
N GLN A 16 -7.46 2.88 10.73
CA GLN A 16 -7.27 1.44 10.95
C GLN A 16 -8.34 0.63 10.20
N ASP A 17 -9.60 1.05 10.22
CA ASP A 17 -10.68 0.33 9.51
C ASP A 17 -10.42 0.25 8.00
N TYR A 18 -9.77 1.27 7.42
CA TYR A 18 -9.37 1.25 6.02
C TYR A 18 -8.31 0.16 5.77
N ILE A 19 -7.30 0.09 6.63
CA ILE A 19 -6.26 -0.94 6.56
C ILE A 19 -6.85 -2.35 6.73
N ASP A 20 -7.76 -2.54 7.68
CA ASP A 20 -8.38 -3.84 7.93
C ASP A 20 -9.22 -4.31 6.74
N ARG A 21 -10.01 -3.42 6.13
CA ARG A 21 -10.78 -3.75 4.91
C ARG A 21 -9.87 -4.08 3.74
N ALA A 22 -8.80 -3.32 3.55
CA ALA A 22 -7.85 -3.59 2.49
C ALA A 22 -7.14 -4.93 2.70
N GLU A 23 -6.81 -5.28 3.94
CA GLU A 23 -6.20 -6.57 4.27
C GLU A 23 -7.11 -7.74 3.90
N VAL A 24 -8.41 -7.65 4.22
CA VAL A 24 -9.40 -8.67 3.85
C VAL A 24 -9.41 -8.86 2.33
N VAL A 25 -9.53 -7.77 1.56
CA VAL A 25 -9.55 -7.82 0.10
C VAL A 25 -8.27 -8.45 -0.46
N LEU A 26 -7.10 -8.10 0.09
CA LEU A 26 -5.81 -8.62 -0.39
C LEU A 26 -5.66 -10.12 -0.07
N LYS A 27 -6.05 -10.56 1.14
CA LYS A 27 -6.08 -11.98 1.51
C LYS A 27 -7.02 -12.80 0.62
N GLU A 28 -8.22 -12.28 0.34
CA GLU A 28 -9.19 -12.92 -0.57
C GLU A 28 -8.63 -13.09 -1.99
N ASN A 29 -7.71 -12.20 -2.40
CA ASN A 29 -7.05 -12.25 -3.70
C ASN A 29 -5.73 -13.03 -3.70
N GLY A 30 -5.41 -13.73 -2.60
CA GLY A 30 -4.24 -14.62 -2.51
C GLY A 30 -2.93 -13.93 -2.19
N TYR A 31 -2.96 -12.70 -1.67
CA TYR A 31 -1.77 -12.05 -1.14
C TYR A 31 -1.46 -12.51 0.29
N SER A 32 -0.17 -12.61 0.60
CA SER A 32 0.31 -12.66 1.98
C SER A 32 0.45 -11.24 2.50
N THR A 33 -0.18 -10.92 3.63
CA THR A 33 -0.22 -9.56 4.16
C THR A 33 0.51 -9.43 5.49
N HIS A 34 0.98 -8.22 5.78
CA HIS A 34 1.53 -7.86 7.09
C HIS A 34 1.12 -6.43 7.46
N GLN A 35 0.71 -6.23 8.71
CA GLN A 35 0.37 -4.91 9.24
C GLN A 35 1.44 -4.38 10.18
N THR A 36 1.62 -3.06 10.24
CA THR A 36 2.46 -2.39 11.25
C THR A 36 1.88 -1.01 11.55
N THR A 37 2.01 -0.54 12.79
CA THR A 37 1.64 0.83 13.17
C THR A 37 2.86 1.60 13.64
N THR A 38 3.01 2.84 13.16
CA THR A 38 4.01 3.80 13.63
C THR A 38 3.35 5.14 13.96
N SER A 39 4.16 6.16 14.26
CA SER A 39 3.70 7.53 14.48
C SER A 39 4.17 8.48 13.37
N LEU A 40 3.30 9.40 12.97
CA LEU A 40 3.66 10.60 12.22
C LEU A 40 4.54 11.53 13.09
N ASN A 41 5.16 12.52 12.46
CA ASN A 41 5.99 13.52 13.16
C ASN A 41 5.23 14.30 14.24
N ASP A 42 3.91 14.39 14.13
CA ASP A 42 3.03 15.05 15.11
C ASP A 42 2.42 14.08 16.15
N GLY A 43 2.90 12.84 16.20
CA GLY A 43 2.49 11.82 17.17
C GLY A 43 1.22 11.05 16.82
N ARG A 44 0.48 11.43 15.77
CA ARG A 44 -0.70 10.69 15.34
C ARG A 44 -0.31 9.32 14.75
N PRO A 45 -1.16 8.29 14.88
CA PRO A 45 -0.86 6.98 14.35
C PRO A 45 -0.88 6.98 12.81
N LEU A 46 0.04 6.18 12.25
CA LEU A 46 0.11 5.83 10.85
C LEU A 46 0.09 4.30 10.74
N HIS A 47 -0.96 3.80 10.11
CA HIS A 47 -1.20 2.37 9.94
C HIS A 47 -0.72 1.94 8.57
N TYR A 48 0.06 0.87 8.53
CA TYR A 48 0.63 0.32 7.31
C TYR A 48 0.15 -1.10 7.06
N LEU A 49 -0.04 -1.41 5.79
CA LEU A 49 -0.31 -2.75 5.27
C LEU A 49 0.60 -2.99 4.07
N GLY A 50 1.48 -3.98 4.20
CA GLY A 50 2.22 -4.54 3.08
C GLY A 50 1.56 -5.83 2.61
N ALA A 51 1.60 -6.08 1.30
CA ALA A 51 1.12 -7.29 0.70
C ALA A 51 2.05 -7.78 -0.41
N ASP A 52 2.42 -9.05 -0.31
CA ASP A 52 3.31 -9.75 -1.21
C ASP A 52 2.55 -10.90 -1.88
N GLY A 53 2.79 -11.11 -3.17
CA GLY A 53 2.19 -12.22 -3.92
C GLY A 53 3.16 -12.72 -4.98
N GLU A 54 3.33 -14.04 -5.05
CA GLU A 54 4.20 -14.68 -6.06
C GLU A 54 3.76 -14.31 -7.48
N GLY A 55 4.67 -13.71 -8.25
CA GLY A 55 4.39 -13.24 -9.62
C GLY A 55 3.38 -12.10 -9.69
N ARG A 56 3.17 -11.37 -8.58
CA ARG A 56 2.22 -10.25 -8.48
C ARG A 56 2.93 -8.98 -8.00
N PRO A 57 2.40 -7.79 -8.34
CA PRO A 57 2.92 -6.55 -7.78
C PRO A 57 2.86 -6.54 -6.26
N LYS A 58 3.90 -6.02 -5.61
CA LYS A 58 3.88 -5.72 -4.18
C LYS A 58 3.03 -4.48 -3.95
N ILE A 59 2.24 -4.52 -2.88
CA ILE A 59 1.28 -3.47 -2.54
C ILE A 59 1.63 -2.93 -1.15
N GLY A 60 1.77 -1.62 -1.06
CA GLY A 60 1.95 -0.89 0.19
C GLY A 60 0.81 0.10 0.40
N LEU A 61 0.15 0.03 1.54
CA LEU A 61 -0.93 0.93 1.93
C LEU A 61 -0.56 1.61 3.24
N GLY A 62 -0.69 2.94 3.29
CA GLY A 62 -0.51 3.74 4.50
C GLY A 62 -1.75 4.58 4.75
N SER A 63 -2.29 4.56 5.96
CA SER A 63 -3.46 5.36 6.33
C SER A 63 -3.26 6.07 7.67
N SER A 64 -3.61 7.35 7.71
CA SER A 64 -3.59 8.20 8.91
C SER A 64 -4.81 9.11 8.94
N ALA A 65 -4.98 9.85 10.04
CA ALA A 65 -6.04 10.84 10.17
C ALA A 65 -5.95 12.00 9.15
N LEU A 66 -4.84 12.11 8.41
CA LEU A 66 -4.65 13.13 7.38
C LEU A 66 -4.99 12.64 5.98
N ASN A 67 -4.50 11.45 5.62
CA ASN A 67 -4.51 10.96 4.26
C ASN A 67 -4.29 9.45 4.22
N THR A 68 -4.65 8.88 3.07
CA THR A 68 -4.35 7.51 2.70
C THR A 68 -3.45 7.51 1.46
N VAL A 69 -2.47 6.62 1.43
CA VAL A 69 -1.49 6.46 0.34
C VAL A 69 -1.50 5.01 -0.11
N LEU A 70 -1.55 4.80 -1.42
CA LEU A 70 -1.36 3.50 -2.07
C LEU A 70 -0.07 3.54 -2.89
N GLN A 71 0.78 2.53 -2.68
CA GLN A 71 1.99 2.26 -3.42
C GLN A 71 1.87 0.89 -4.08
N LEU A 72 2.16 0.85 -5.37
CA LEU A 72 2.20 -0.38 -6.16
C LEU A 72 3.61 -0.46 -6.76
N SER A 73 4.32 -1.55 -6.52
CA SER A 73 5.55 -1.86 -7.23
C SER A 73 5.38 -3.19 -7.96
N SER A 74 5.69 -3.20 -9.26
CA SER A 74 5.82 -4.47 -9.97
C SER A 74 6.97 -5.26 -9.36
N ASP A 75 6.86 -6.59 -9.38
CA ASP A 75 8.06 -7.42 -9.24
C ASP A 75 9.10 -6.99 -10.28
N CYS A 76 10.38 -7.23 -9.99
CA CYS A 76 11.45 -7.00 -10.97
C CYS A 76 11.04 -7.70 -12.27
N ALA A 77 10.73 -6.92 -13.30
CA ALA A 77 10.72 -7.46 -14.64
C ALA A 77 12.13 -7.98 -14.91
N GLU A 78 12.27 -9.19 -15.44
CA GLU A 78 13.53 -9.60 -16.05
C GLU A 78 13.80 -8.64 -17.21
N GLY A 79 14.71 -7.70 -16.99
CA GLY A 79 14.99 -6.59 -17.90
C GLY A 79 15.37 -5.33 -17.12
N ASN A 80 16.50 -4.73 -17.47
CA ASN A 80 16.89 -3.46 -16.88
C ASN A 80 15.97 -2.36 -17.43
N ALA A 81 15.75 -1.29 -16.66
CA ALA A 81 15.01 -0.11 -17.13
C ALA A 81 15.64 0.53 -18.39
N SER A 82 16.89 0.18 -18.73
CA SER A 82 17.57 0.54 -19.97
C SER A 82 17.03 -0.15 -21.22
N ASP A 83 16.24 -1.21 -21.08
CA ASP A 83 15.84 -2.09 -22.17
C ASP A 83 14.54 -1.61 -22.87
N PHE A 84 13.87 -0.60 -22.29
CA PHE A 84 12.65 0.02 -22.83
C PHE A 84 12.96 1.37 -23.50
N GLY A 85 13.84 1.33 -24.51
CA GLY A 85 14.14 2.47 -25.39
C GLY A 85 12.96 2.92 -26.26
#